data_AF-A0AAE0D343-F1
#
_entry.id   AF-A0AAE0D343-F1
#
_cell.length_a   1.000
_cell.length_b   1.000
_cell.length_c   1.000
_cell.angle_alpha   90.00
_cell.angle_beta   90.00
_cell.angle_gamma   90.00
#
_symmetry.space_group_name_H-M   'P 1'
#
loop_
_entity.id
_entity.type
_entity.pdbx_description
1 polymer ?
#
loop_
_entity_poly.entity_id
_entity_poly.type
_entity_poly.pdbx_seq_one_letter_code
_entity_poly.pdbx_strand_id
1 'polypeptide(L)'
;MPPSKRKRSMDESDSPGSNGSEPRDDSDNDGHHGSVASGTHMLGLGQDYVPSWTERDAFREWYQNWKDSIIQTFDLNPRPFILDQKTTDSEIQITIHRTIKAGTNQSEKELLGYIKFIKQTGT
;
A
#
# COMPACT_ATOMS: atom_id res chain seq x y z
N MET A 1 -20.44 10.23 59.56
CA MET A 1 -19.38 9.75 60.46
C MET A 1 -18.57 8.68 59.73
N PRO A 2 -17.22 8.73 59.78
CA PRO A 2 -16.29 7.77 59.15
C PRO A 2 -15.88 6.64 60.15
N PRO A 3 -15.06 5.65 59.75
CA PRO A 3 -13.58 5.77 59.82
C PRO A 3 -12.89 5.28 58.53
N SER A 4 -11.87 5.91 57.95
CA SER A 4 -10.49 6.26 58.37
C SER A 4 -9.44 5.12 58.34
N LYS A 5 -8.55 5.25 57.33
CA LYS A 5 -7.10 4.98 57.27
C LYS A 5 -6.57 3.53 57.16
N ARG A 6 -5.85 3.30 56.04
CA ARG A 6 -4.38 3.14 56.11
C ARG A 6 -3.69 3.52 54.79
N LYS A 7 -2.84 4.54 54.90
CA LYS A 7 -1.79 4.91 53.94
C LYS A 7 -0.63 3.92 54.03
N ARG A 8 0.08 3.68 52.93
CA ARG A 8 1.51 3.38 52.98
C ARG A 8 2.19 4.13 51.82
N SER A 9 2.86 5.21 52.19
CA SER A 9 3.87 5.92 51.39
C SER A 9 5.23 5.32 51.71
N MET A 10 6.13 5.28 50.73
CA MET A 10 7.57 5.23 50.96
C MET A 10 8.24 6.07 49.87
N ASP A 11 8.84 7.19 50.32
CA ASP A 11 9.84 8.06 49.69
C ASP A 11 10.92 7.26 48.94
N GLU A 12 11.33 7.62 47.72
CA GLU A 12 12.19 8.76 47.31
C GLU A 12 13.68 8.50 47.62
N SER A 13 14.50 8.43 46.56
CA SER A 13 15.95 8.69 46.58
C SER A 13 16.45 8.97 45.17
N ASP A 14 17.32 9.98 45.10
CA ASP A 14 17.70 10.85 44.00
C ASP A 14 18.63 10.32 42.88
N SER A 15 18.61 11.10 41.79
CA SER A 15 19.52 11.26 40.62
C SER A 15 21.01 11.48 41.01
N PRO A 16 22.07 11.52 40.13
CA PRO A 16 22.10 12.06 38.74
C PRO A 16 23.17 11.54 37.72
N GLY A 17 22.99 11.92 36.44
CA GLY A 17 24.07 12.39 35.53
C GLY A 17 24.89 11.39 34.70
N SER A 18 24.96 11.59 33.38
CA SER A 18 26.19 11.95 32.63
C SER A 18 26.22 11.43 31.17
N ASN A 19 26.36 12.40 30.25
CA ASN A 19 27.07 12.40 28.97
C ASN A 19 26.84 11.31 27.90
N GLY A 20 26.20 11.74 26.81
CA GLY A 20 26.89 11.99 25.53
C GLY A 20 27.27 10.77 24.69
N SER A 21 26.61 10.62 23.53
CA SER A 21 27.23 10.52 22.19
C SER A 21 26.13 10.35 21.13
N GLU A 22 25.82 11.42 20.40
CA GLU A 22 25.23 11.31 19.07
C GLU A 22 26.33 10.83 18.11
N PRO A 23 26.15 9.75 17.34
CA PRO A 23 26.90 9.57 16.12
C PRO A 23 26.13 10.31 15.01
N ARG A 24 26.66 11.47 14.61
CA ARG A 24 26.42 12.00 13.27
C ARG A 24 27.29 11.19 12.33
N ASP A 25 26.64 10.35 11.53
CA ASP A 25 27.29 9.70 10.40
C ASP A 25 26.82 10.44 9.14
N ASP A 26 27.67 11.36 8.69
CA ASP A 26 27.62 11.97 7.37
C ASP A 26 28.37 11.06 6.39
N SER A 27 27.88 11.01 5.15
CA SER A 27 28.55 10.49 3.94
C SER A 27 28.53 8.96 3.72
N ASP A 28 27.61 8.47 2.88
CA ASP A 28 27.75 8.49 1.41
C ASP A 28 26.92 7.37 0.75
N ASN A 29 26.11 7.78 -0.23
CA ASN A 29 25.79 7.08 -1.46
C ASN A 29 25.92 5.54 -1.47
N ASP A 30 24.80 4.86 -1.24
CA ASP A 30 24.58 3.56 -1.85
C ASP A 30 23.29 3.58 -2.67
N GLY A 31 23.46 3.45 -3.98
CA GLY A 31 22.40 3.29 -4.96
C GLY A 31 21.60 2.05 -4.63
N HIS A 32 20.56 2.21 -3.83
CA HIS A 32 19.58 1.17 -3.58
C HIS A 32 18.67 1.08 -4.81
N HIS A 33 19.21 0.53 -5.89
CA HIS A 33 18.42 -0.18 -6.88
C HIS A 33 17.86 -1.40 -6.16
N GLY A 34 16.83 -1.17 -5.35
CA GLY A 34 16.15 -2.18 -4.55
C GLY A 34 15.73 -3.28 -5.48
N SER A 35 16.47 -4.38 -5.48
CA SER A 35 16.05 -5.60 -6.10
C SER A 35 14.74 -5.97 -5.42
N VAL A 36 13.65 -5.91 -6.18
CA VAL A 36 12.34 -6.32 -5.68
C VAL A 36 12.50 -7.78 -5.25
N ALA A 37 12.54 -7.99 -3.93
CA ALA A 37 12.76 -9.32 -3.39
C ALA A 37 11.61 -10.21 -3.87
N SER A 38 11.95 -11.35 -4.48
CA SER A 38 10.96 -12.32 -4.92
C SER A 38 10.30 -12.93 -3.68
N GLY A 39 9.09 -12.48 -3.37
CA GLY A 39 8.27 -12.97 -2.27
C GLY A 39 7.17 -13.88 -2.79
N THR A 40 7.04 -15.07 -2.22
CA THR A 40 5.85 -15.91 -2.44
C THR A 40 4.82 -15.57 -1.38
N HIS A 41 3.71 -14.95 -1.80
CA HIS A 41 2.59 -14.64 -0.92
C HIS A 41 1.49 -15.67 -1.12
N MET A 42 1.04 -16.30 -0.04
CA MET A 42 -0.16 -17.14 -0.04
C MET A 42 -1.38 -16.25 -0.28
N LEU A 43 -1.89 -16.24 -1.51
CA LEU A 43 -2.97 -15.35 -1.94
C LEU A 43 -4.36 -15.77 -1.41
N GLY A 44 -4.46 -16.88 -0.66
CA GLY A 44 -5.74 -17.40 -0.17
C GLY A 44 -6.71 -17.81 -1.30
N LEU A 45 -6.20 -17.99 -2.53
CA LEU A 45 -7.01 -18.33 -3.69
C LEU A 45 -7.32 -19.83 -3.68
N GLY A 46 -8.59 -20.18 -3.42
CA GLY A 46 -9.12 -21.52 -3.59
C GLY A 46 -9.84 -21.65 -4.93
N GLN A 47 -9.69 -22.78 -5.61
CA GLN A 47 -10.48 -23.07 -6.83
C GLN A 47 -11.98 -23.23 -6.53
N ASP A 48 -12.33 -23.49 -5.27
CA ASP A 48 -13.69 -23.74 -4.82
C ASP A 48 -14.33 -22.55 -4.11
N TYR A 49 -13.78 -21.33 -4.27
CA TYR A 49 -14.31 -20.13 -3.60
C TYR A 49 -15.81 -19.95 -3.88
N VAL A 50 -16.21 -20.08 -5.15
CA VAL A 50 -17.61 -20.25 -5.55
C VAL A 50 -17.68 -21.24 -6.73
N PRO A 51 -18.11 -22.49 -6.51
CA PRO A 51 -18.08 -23.54 -7.54
C PRO A 51 -18.92 -23.26 -8.79
N SER A 52 -19.89 -22.36 -8.70
CA SER A 52 -20.79 -21.99 -9.80
C SER A 52 -20.30 -20.81 -10.62
N TRP A 53 -19.13 -20.24 -10.31
CA TRP A 53 -18.62 -19.09 -11.04
C TRP A 53 -18.14 -19.46 -12.43
N THR A 54 -18.56 -18.66 -13.40
CA THR A 54 -17.94 -18.65 -14.71
C THR A 54 -16.63 -17.86 -14.66
N GLU A 55 -15.78 -18.01 -15.68
CA GLU A 55 -14.57 -17.19 -15.84
C GLU A 55 -14.88 -15.69 -15.77
N ARG A 56 -16.05 -15.28 -16.30
CA ARG A 56 -16.53 -13.91 -16.24
C ARG A 56 -16.82 -13.46 -14.81
N ASP A 57 -17.43 -14.30 -14.00
CA ASP A 57 -17.73 -13.98 -12.59
C ASP A 57 -16.45 -13.85 -11.78
N ALA A 58 -15.54 -14.80 -11.94
CA ALA A 58 -14.23 -14.78 -11.29
C ALA A 58 -13.41 -13.55 -11.69
N PHE A 59 -13.38 -13.21 -12.98
CA PHE A 59 -12.69 -12.03 -13.47
C PHE A 59 -13.30 -10.74 -12.90
N ARG A 60 -14.64 -10.64 -12.90
CA ARG A 60 -15.35 -9.48 -12.35
C ARG A 60 -14.99 -9.29 -10.87
N GLU A 61 -15.02 -10.37 -10.08
CA GLU A 61 -14.69 -10.31 -8.66
C GLU A 61 -13.24 -9.87 -8.45
N TRP A 62 -12.30 -10.54 -9.12
CA TRP A 62 -10.89 -10.20 -9.03
C TRP A 62 -10.64 -8.73 -9.39
N TYR A 63 -11.31 -8.24 -10.43
CA TYR A 63 -11.20 -6.86 -10.88
C TYR A 63 -11.75 -5.85 -9.87
N GLN A 64 -12.87 -6.16 -9.20
CA GLN A 64 -13.39 -5.32 -8.11
C GLN A 64 -12.45 -5.34 -6.91
N ASN A 65 -12.02 -6.51 -6.46
CA ASN A 65 -11.10 -6.63 -5.32
C ASN A 65 -9.78 -5.91 -5.57
N TRP A 66 -9.27 -5.96 -6.81
CA TRP A 66 -8.10 -5.18 -7.21
C TRP A 66 -8.33 -3.67 -7.09
N LYS A 67 -9.46 -3.16 -7.60
CA LYS A 67 -9.81 -1.73 -7.48
C LYS A 67 -10.00 -1.31 -6.02
N ASP A 68 -10.75 -2.09 -5.25
CA ASP A 68 -11.06 -1.80 -3.85
C ASP A 68 -9.80 -1.81 -3.00
N SER A 69 -8.86 -2.73 -3.27
CA SER A 69 -7.56 -2.77 -2.60
C SER A 69 -6.76 -1.48 -2.82
N ILE A 70 -6.77 -0.94 -4.04
CA ILE A 70 -6.08 0.33 -4.35
C ILE A 70 -6.76 1.50 -3.65
N ILE A 71 -8.10 1.56 -3.70
CA ILE A 71 -8.86 2.61 -3.03
C ILE A 71 -8.58 2.60 -1.52
N GLN A 72 -8.61 1.42 -0.90
CA GLN A 72 -8.37 1.25 0.53
C GLN A 72 -6.92 1.57 0.91
N THR A 73 -5.95 1.13 0.12
CA THR A 73 -4.51 1.34 0.42
C THR A 73 -4.12 2.80 0.35
N PHE A 74 -4.70 3.56 -0.58
CA PHE A 74 -4.34 4.95 -0.83
C PHE A 74 -5.37 5.96 -0.33
N ASP A 75 -6.36 5.52 0.47
CA ASP A 75 -7.47 6.32 1.00
C ASP A 75 -8.12 7.24 -0.05
N LEU A 76 -8.39 6.65 -1.22
CA LEU A 76 -8.93 7.41 -2.35
C LEU A 76 -10.44 7.57 -2.20
N ASN A 77 -10.96 8.70 -2.65
CA ASN A 77 -12.39 8.83 -2.84
C ASN A 77 -12.81 7.96 -4.05
N PRO A 78 -13.79 7.04 -3.90
CA PRO A 78 -14.23 6.18 -5.00
C PRO A 78 -14.86 6.96 -6.18
N ARG A 79 -15.39 8.17 -5.94
CA ARG A 79 -16.13 8.95 -6.95
C ARG A 79 -15.26 9.58 -8.04
N PRO A 80 -14.14 10.26 -7.73
CA PRO A 80 -13.23 10.82 -8.75
C PRO A 80 -12.26 9.77 -9.33
N PHE A 81 -12.51 8.48 -9.14
CA PHE A 81 -11.60 7.41 -9.56
C PHE A 81 -11.64 7.24 -11.09
N ILE A 82 -10.65 7.78 -11.78
CA ILE A 82 -10.54 7.70 -13.25
C ILE A 82 -9.63 6.53 -13.61
N LEU A 83 -10.21 5.59 -14.35
CA LEU A 83 -9.49 4.47 -14.93
C LEU A 83 -9.10 4.79 -16.38
N ASP A 84 -7.81 4.69 -16.69
CA ASP A 84 -7.31 4.89 -18.04
C ASP A 84 -7.12 3.52 -18.71
N GLN A 85 -7.96 3.20 -19.70
CA GLN A 85 -7.82 2.00 -20.52
C GLN A 85 -7.17 2.34 -21.87
N LYS A 86 -6.11 1.62 -22.22
CA LYS A 86 -5.43 1.70 -23.51
C LYS A 86 -5.42 0.32 -24.15
N THR A 87 -5.88 0.24 -25.38
CA THR A 87 -5.79 -0.98 -26.19
C THR A 87 -4.86 -0.70 -27.35
N THR A 88 -3.82 -1.50 -27.47
CA THR A 88 -2.92 -1.51 -28.65
C THR A 88 -3.11 -2.82 -29.40
N ASP A 89 -2.39 -3.00 -30.51
CA ASP A 89 -2.46 -4.24 -31.30
C ASP A 89 -1.92 -5.45 -30.53
N SER A 90 -0.99 -5.25 -29.59
CA SER A 90 -0.32 -6.31 -28.83
C SER A 90 -0.81 -6.46 -27.39
N GLU A 91 -1.54 -5.48 -26.85
CA GLU A 91 -1.90 -5.49 -25.42
C GLU A 91 -3.14 -4.67 -25.09
N ILE A 92 -3.73 -5.01 -23.95
CA ILE A 92 -4.74 -4.19 -23.27
C ILE A 92 -4.14 -3.79 -21.93
N GLN A 93 -4.02 -2.49 -21.70
CA GLN A 93 -3.57 -1.90 -20.46
C GLN A 93 -4.74 -1.21 -19.77
N ILE A 94 -4.88 -1.46 -18.48
CA ILE A 94 -5.80 -0.75 -17.59
C ILE A 94 -4.93 -0.14 -16.51
N THR A 95 -4.96 1.18 -16.37
CA THR A 95 -4.09 1.93 -15.45
C THR A 95 -4.92 2.84 -14.55
N ILE A 96 -4.48 3.00 -13.31
CA ILE A 96 -5.11 3.87 -12.32
C ILE A 96 -4.10 4.95 -11.94
N HIS A 97 -4.51 6.21 -12.05
CA HIS A 97 -3.66 7.34 -11.70
C HIS A 97 -4.33 8.21 -10.65
N ARG A 98 -3.54 8.79 -9.74
CA ARG A 98 -3.95 9.96 -8.96
C ARG A 98 -3.22 11.20 -9.45
N THR A 99 -3.91 12.34 -9.38
CA THR A 99 -3.29 13.63 -9.65
C THR A 99 -2.58 14.13 -8.41
N ILE A 100 -1.28 14.34 -8.50
CA ILE A 100 -0.47 14.99 -7.48
C ILE A 100 -0.13 16.41 -7.92
N LYS A 101 -0.12 17.36 -6.97
CA LYS A 101 0.29 18.74 -7.25
C LYS A 101 1.82 18.79 -7.26
N ALA A 102 2.40 18.93 -8.45
CA ALA A 102 3.82 19.17 -8.64
C ALA A 102 4.06 20.68 -8.72
N GLY A 103 4.21 21.33 -7.55
CA GLY A 103 4.50 22.77 -7.48
C GLY A 103 3.32 23.69 -7.82
N THR A 104 3.62 24.95 -8.17
CA THR A 104 2.64 26.04 -8.21
C THR A 104 1.63 25.96 -9.35
N ASN A 105 1.92 25.27 -10.46
CA ASN A 105 1.04 25.20 -11.64
C ASN A 105 1.11 23.87 -12.43
N GLN A 106 1.78 22.83 -11.92
CA GLN A 106 1.86 21.55 -12.63
C GLN A 106 1.14 20.46 -11.84
N SER A 107 0.36 19.66 -12.56
CA SER A 107 -0.30 18.47 -12.04
C SER A 107 0.33 17.25 -12.69
N GLU A 108 0.94 16.38 -11.89
CA GLU A 108 1.52 15.13 -12.36
C GLU A 108 0.54 13.97 -12.07
N LYS A 109 0.62 12.91 -12.87
CA LYS A 109 -0.15 11.69 -12.70
C LYS A 109 0.74 10.61 -12.10
N GLU A 110 0.45 10.21 -10.87
CA GLU A 110 1.10 9.09 -10.21
C GLU A 110 0.33 7.79 -10.47
N LEU A 111 1.01 6.75 -10.95
CA LEU A 111 0.42 5.43 -11.20
C LEU A 111 0.24 4.68 -9.87
N LEU A 112 -1.00 4.29 -9.56
CA LEU A 112 -1.35 3.56 -8.34
C LEU A 112 -1.55 2.06 -8.58
N GLY A 113 -1.85 1.67 -9.81
CA GLY A 113 -2.03 0.27 -10.16
C GLY A 113 -2.24 0.08 -11.65
N TYR A 114 -1.90 -1.11 -12.13
CA TYR A 114 -2.11 -1.48 -13.52
C TYR A 114 -2.47 -2.96 -13.69
N ILE A 115 -3.21 -3.24 -14.75
CA ILE A 115 -3.40 -4.58 -15.31
C ILE A 115 -2.95 -4.53 -16.76
N LYS A 116 -2.18 -5.53 -17.19
CA LYS A 116 -1.71 -5.66 -18.56
C LYS A 116 -2.05 -7.05 -19.09
N PHE A 117 -2.87 -7.10 -20.13
CA PHE A 117 -3.12 -8.31 -20.91
C PHE A 117 -2.26 -8.28 -22.16
N ILE A 118 -1.36 -9.24 -22.29
CA ILE A 118 -0.61 -9.44 -23.53
C ILE A 118 -1.52 -10.25 -24.45
N LYS A 119 -1.86 -9.68 -25.61
CA LYS A 119 -2.61 -10.41 -26.62
C LYS A 119 -1.71 -11.53 -27.12
N GLN A 120 -2.16 -12.77 -26.98
CA GLN A 120 -1.50 -13.87 -27.65
C GLN A 120 -1.80 -13.74 -29.14
N THR A 121 -0.79 -13.37 -29.92
CA THR A 121 -0.81 -13.56 -31.38
C THR A 121 -0.74 -15.07 -31.60
N GLY A 122 -1.87 -15.69 -31.94
CA GLY A 122 -1.88 -17.10 -32.30
C GLY A 122 -1.04 -17.32 -33.56
N THR A 123 -0.13 -18.29 -33.51
CA THR A 123 0.47 -18.96 -34.68
C THR A 123 -0.51 -19.93 -35.31
#